data_AF-A0A0B4BWV5-F1
#
_entry.id   AF-A0A0B4BWV5-F1
#
_cell.length_a   1.000
_cell.length_b   1.000
_cell.length_c   1.000
_cell.angle_alpha   90.00
_cell.angle_beta   90.00
_cell.angle_gamma   90.00
#
_symmetry.space_group_name_H-M   'P 1'
#
loop_
_entity.id
_entity.type
_entity.pdbx_description
1 polymer ?
#
loop_
_entity_poly.entity_id
_entity_poly.type
_entity_poly.pdbx_seq_one_letter_code
_entity_poly.pdbx_strand_id
1 'polypeptide(L)' 'MNAALQAGDVVRLRSGGPAMVVESLLGDGAATCVWMTYNLQRYNAVFALHTLVLSEADTERFEREGTDQ' A
#
# COMPACT_ATOMS: atom_id res chain seq x y z
N MET A 1 -6.77 9.29 14.77
CA MET A 1 -5.99 8.21 15.41
C MET A 1 -4.98 7.72 14.38
N ASN A 2 -3.69 7.72 14.68
CA ASN A 2 -2.67 7.22 13.74
C ASN A 2 -2.62 5.70 13.92
N ALA A 3 -3.47 4.97 13.18
CA ALA A 3 -3.49 3.51 13.25
C ALA A 3 -2.11 2.97 12.86
N ALA A 4 -1.63 1.96 13.58
CA ALA A 4 -0.42 1.26 13.19
C ALA A 4 -0.69 0.53 11.87
N LEU A 5 0.23 0.69 10.90
CA LEU A 5 0.13 0.00 9.62
C LEU A 5 0.18 -1.52 9.83
N GLN A 6 -0.58 -2.24 9.02
CA GLN A 6 -0.65 -3.71 8.99
C GLN A 6 -0.68 -4.24 7.55
N ALA A 7 -0.44 -5.55 7.40
CA ALA A 7 -0.59 -6.21 6.11
C ALA A 7 -2.03 -6.09 5.59
N GLY A 8 -2.17 -5.82 4.30
CA GLY A 8 -3.44 -5.52 3.63
C GLY A 8 -3.77 -4.04 3.52
N ASP A 9 -3.12 -3.17 4.30
CA ASP A 9 -3.38 -1.73 4.23
C ASP A 9 -2.97 -1.15 2.87
N VAL A 10 -3.82 -0.29 2.32
CA VAL A 10 -3.50 0.51 1.14
C VAL A 10 -2.82 1.79 1.57
N VAL A 11 -1.61 2.00 1.05
CA VAL A 11 -0.72 3.08 1.44
C VAL A 11 -0.14 3.80 0.23
N ARG A 12 0.36 5.02 0.46
CA ARG A 12 1.23 5.77 -0.45
C ARG A 12 2.46 6.25 0.27
N LEU A 13 3.49 6.61 -0.48
CA LEU A 13 4.59 7.40 0.04
C LEU A 13 4.12 8.83 0.34
N ARG A 14 4.64 9.42 1.43
CA ARG A 14 4.42 10.84 1.77
C ARG A 14 4.89 11.79 0.68
N SER A 15 5.91 11.42 -0.08
CA SER A 15 6.40 12.17 -1.24
C SER A 15 5.48 12.10 -2.47
N GLY A 16 4.39 11.32 -2.39
CA GLY A 16 3.62 10.90 -3.55
C GLY A 16 4.20 9.65 -4.21
N GLY A 17 3.45 9.07 -5.14
CA GLY A 17 3.76 7.79 -5.78
C GLY A 17 2.50 6.97 -6.06
N PRO A 18 2.64 5.74 -6.58
CA PRO A 18 1.51 4.85 -6.78
C PRO A 18 0.86 4.46 -5.45
N ALA A 19 -0.42 4.07 -5.51
CA ALA A 19 -1.05 3.35 -4.41
C ALA A 19 -0.43 1.94 -4.32
N MET A 20 -0.13 1.51 -3.10
CA MET A 20 0.52 0.23 -2.83
C MET A 20 -0.22 -0.49 -1.71
N VAL A 21 -0.10 -1.80 -1.65
CA VAL A 21 -0.62 -2.64 -0.57
C VAL A 21 0.55 -3.09 0.29
N VAL A 22 0.42 -3.00 1.61
CA VAL A 22 1.38 -3.60 2.54
C VAL A 22 1.25 -5.12 2.45
N GLU A 23 2.27 -5.80 1.95
CA GLU A 23 2.31 -7.27 1.88
C GLU A 23 2.78 -7.87 3.21
N SER A 24 3.79 -7.27 3.84
CA SER A 24 4.31 -7.70 5.13
C SER A 24 4.98 -6.55 5.89
N LEU A 25 4.91 -6.59 7.21
CA LEU A 25 5.70 -5.74 8.09
C LEU A 25 7.05 -6.42 8.38
N LEU A 26 8.12 -5.64 8.33
CA LEU A 26 9.45 -6.04 8.76
C LEU A 26 9.68 -5.50 10.18
N GLY A 27 10.29 -6.32 11.04
CA GLY A 27 10.42 -6.04 12.48
C GLY A 27 11.25 -4.80 12.84
N ASP A 28 11.89 -4.15 11.85
CA ASP A 28 12.75 -2.97 11.95
C ASP A 28 12.04 -1.66 11.59
N GLY A 29 10.71 -1.65 11.48
CA GLY A 29 9.97 -0.44 11.13
C GLY A 29 9.97 -0.15 9.63
N ALA A 30 10.06 -1.20 8.82
CA ALA A 30 9.84 -1.17 7.40
C ALA A 30 8.67 -2.09 7.00
N ALA A 31 8.20 -1.96 5.77
CA ALA A 31 7.21 -2.84 5.18
C ALA A 31 7.60 -3.18 3.74
N THR A 32 7.31 -4.42 3.35
CA THR A 32 7.28 -4.78 1.93
C THR A 32 5.95 -4.32 1.36
N CYS A 33 5.99 -3.46 0.37
CA CYS A 33 4.81 -2.95 -0.33
C CYS A 33 4.79 -3.47 -1.77
N VAL A 34 3.59 -3.77 -2.26
CA VAL A 34 3.37 -4.27 -3.62
C VAL A 34 2.37 -3.37 -4.36
N TRP A 35 2.57 -3.19 -5.67
CA TRP A 35 1.63 -2.48 -6.52
C TRP A 35 1.67 -3.01 -7.94
N MET A 36 0.60 -2.73 -8.69
CA MET A 36 0.50 -3.02 -10.12
C MET A 36 0.64 -1.72 -10.89
N THR A 37 1.27 -1.77 -12.06
CA THR A 37 1.22 -0.63 -13.00
C THR A 37 0.32 -0.94 -14.19
N TYR A 38 0.09 0.05 -15.06
CA TYR A 38 -0.79 -0.08 -16.23
C TYR A 38 -0.42 -1.22 -17.18
N ASN A 39 0.84 -1.69 -17.16
CA ASN A 39 1.29 -2.83 -17.96
C ASN A 39 1.00 -4.20 -17.32
N LEU A 40 0.19 -4.25 -16.25
CA LEU A 40 -0.16 -5.46 -15.48
C LEU A 40 1.05 -6.15 -14.83
N GLN A 41 2.18 -5.46 -14.70
CA GLN A 41 3.32 -5.97 -13.94
C GLN A 41 3.15 -5.62 -12.47
N ARG A 42 3.36 -6.64 -11.62
CA ARG A 42 3.49 -6.51 -10.17
C ARG A 42 4.91 -6.06 -9.83
N TYR A 43 5.01 -5.02 -9.02
CA TYR A 43 6.25 -4.53 -8.43
C TYR A 43 6.18 -4.66 -6.93
N ASN A 44 7.34 -4.79 -6.30
CA ASN A 44 7.48 -4.74 -4.87
C ASN A 44 8.73 -3.94 -4.46
N ALA A 45 8.66 -3.27 -3.32
CA ALA A 45 9.79 -2.58 -2.72
C ALA A 45 9.61 -2.48 -1.20
N VAL A 46 10.72 -2.29 -0.49
CA VAL A 46 10.73 -2.09 0.96
C VAL A 46 10.78 -0.60 1.27
N PHE A 47 9.88 -0.15 2.14
CA PHE A 47 9.82 1.24 2.57
C PHE A 47 9.78 1.34 4.10
N ALA A 48 10.42 2.36 4.65
CA ALA A 48 10.32 2.65 6.07
C ALA A 48 8.91 3.13 6.42
N LEU A 49 8.30 2.62 7.50
CA LEU A 49 6.90 2.89 7.85
C LEU A 49 6.61 4.39 8.01
N HIS A 50 7.56 5.17 8.51
CA HIS A 50 7.39 6.61 8.67
C HIS A 50 7.23 7.37 7.34
N THR A 51 7.63 6.77 6.22
CA THR A 51 7.47 7.32 4.88
C THR A 51 6.13 6.97 4.24
N LEU A 52 5.37 6.05 4.83
CA LEU A 52 4.07 5.59 4.33
C LEU A 52 2.92 6.34 5.01
N VAL A 53 1.82 6.50 4.26
CA VAL A 53 0.54 7.03 4.73
C VAL A 53 -0.59 6.16 4.21
N LEU A 54 -1.60 5.91 5.05
CA LEU A 54 -2.84 5.26 4.63
C LEU A 54 -3.54 6.10 3.56
N SER A 55 -4.13 5.43 2.58
CA SER A 55 -4.92 6.09 1.53
C SER A 55 -6.33 5.51 1.47
N GLU A 56 -7.25 6.11 2.23
CA GLU A 56 -8.67 5.72 2.24
C GLU A 56 -9.29 5.81 0.85
N ALA A 57 -8.93 6.84 0.07
CA ALA A 57 -9.42 7.03 -1.28
C ALA A 57 -9.01 5.89 -2.23
N ASP A 58 -7.79 5.35 -2.08
CA ASP A 58 -7.37 4.19 -2.88
C ASP A 58 -7.96 2.89 -2.33
N THR A 59 -8.12 2.75 -1.01
CA THR A 59 -8.83 1.61 -0.41
C THR A 59 -10.22 1.44 -1.01
N GLU A 60 -11.02 2.51 -1.01
CA GLU A 60 -12.37 2.47 -1.59
C GLU A 60 -12.34 2.11 -3.08
N ARG A 61 -11.31 2.55 -3.81
CA ARG A 61 -11.16 2.24 -5.23
C ARG A 61 -10.86 0.76 -5.45
N PHE A 62 -9.92 0.19 -4.69
CA PHE A 62 -9.60 -1.23 -4.76
C PHE A 62 -10.81 -2.11 -4.41
N GLU A 63 -11.63 -1.69 -3.44
CA GLU A 63 -12.86 -2.41 -3.05
C GLU A 63 -13.93 -2.35 -4.14
N ARG A 64 -14.17 -1.17 -4.75
CA ARG A 64 -15.14 -1.02 -5.84
C ARG A 64 -14.73 -1.79 -7.10
N GLU A 65 -13.45 -1.80 -7.44
CA GLU A 65 -12.92 -2.55 -8.59
C GLU A 65 -12.92 -4.08 -8.37
N GLY A 66 -13.03 -4.54 -7.12
CA GLY A 66 -13.12 -5.97 -6.77
C GLY A 66 -14.52 -6.59 -6.81
N THR A 67 -15.57 -5.83 -7.14
CA THR A 67 -16.99 -6.29 -7.04
C THR A 67 -17.57 -6.85 -8.35
N ASP A 68 -16.75 -7.17 -9.35
CA ASP A 68 -17.23 -7.64 -10.67
C ASP A 68 -16.66 -9.02 -11.09
N GLN A 69 -16.58 -9.96 -10.13
CA GLN A 69 -16.31 -11.38 -10.40
C GLN A 69 -17.41 -12.29 -9.86
#